data_AF-A0A4S4B1Y7-F1
#
_entry.id   AF-A0A4S4B1Y7-F1
#
_cell.length_a   1.000
_cell.length_b   1.000
_cell.length_c   1.000
_cell.angle_alpha   90.00
_cell.angle_beta   90.00
_cell.angle_gamma   90.00
#
_symmetry.space_group_name_H-M   'P 1'
#
loop_
_entity.id
_entity.type
_entity.pdbx_description
1 polymer ?
#
loop_
_entity_poly.entity_id
_entity_poly.type
_entity_poly.pdbx_seq_one_letter_code
_entity_poly.pdbx_strand_id
1 'polypeptide(L)'
;MNYFVIAHRYTAGTNCNLGDSIQSIAVEHLLQDCGVQKTAIGRLIWEELGLPSGHRGILIVQGWFGCRPGTFPLPICDEGILPLFHGFHLNEGSWEYLADNRAFLESMQKHAPIGCRDLGTRDYLRSLGIEAYYSGCLTLALPRRQAPGNPEGIYLIDPLGDIEPHLPAALRDRVVRLEQEGPLPSGKFPMSDEDIATVQSMAHQRLAEIRDRAALVVTRRIHIALPCLAMGIPVVFTFGQPENPRVSMLRQYLPIHTPNDYPTIDWNPPPPDVESEKARMVLMFRHRLQTVERSAGYPTKRLTEEEERQAAAWLDAACRQGMASPAFTATTFSPARFSRARFSRAHFIETAFTPEQLGRLAAGAPLILFGAGAAGIQLKRVLEFFGFAVDRYCDNGVADEDSRTCDGLPVIGFERLLAMPAESIVFISTLAGFAAINAQLVTAGFPAARMAGSPRLIDDFSHFVVPSKTPLGSPGHATR
;
A
#
# COMPACT_ATOMS: atom_id res chain seq x y z
N MET A 1 20.28 18.91 14.47
CA MET A 1 19.86 18.06 13.35
C MET A 1 18.35 17.99 13.32
N ASN A 2 17.75 18.11 12.13
CA ASN A 2 16.33 17.83 11.94
C ASN A 2 16.15 16.35 11.57
N TYR A 3 15.02 15.81 11.98
CA TYR A 3 14.55 14.48 11.63
C TYR A 3 13.21 14.64 10.93
N PHE A 4 12.93 13.77 9.98
CA PHE A 4 11.72 13.82 9.20
C PHE A 4 11.02 12.48 9.23
N VAL A 5 9.71 12.53 9.37
CA VAL A 5 8.81 11.39 9.13
C VAL A 5 7.96 11.66 7.90
N ILE A 6 7.39 10.61 7.35
CA ILE A 6 6.58 10.72 6.13
C ILE A 6 5.16 11.17 6.48
N ALA A 7 4.60 12.05 5.66
CA ALA A 7 3.18 12.31 5.58
C ALA A 7 2.70 12.10 4.14
N HIS A 8 1.40 11.84 3.96
CA HIS A 8 0.82 11.57 2.66
C HIS A 8 -0.16 12.67 2.26
N ARG A 9 0.02 13.20 1.06
CA ARG A 9 -0.92 14.10 0.40
C ARG A 9 -1.65 13.32 -0.68
N TYR A 10 -2.88 12.90 -0.38
CA TYR A 10 -3.71 12.21 -1.36
C TYR A 10 -4.11 13.18 -2.47
N THR A 11 -3.74 12.89 -3.72
CA THR A 11 -3.88 13.80 -4.85
C THR A 11 -5.09 13.54 -5.73
N ALA A 12 -5.70 12.36 -5.68
CA ALA A 12 -6.92 12.04 -6.43
C ALA A 12 -7.66 10.81 -5.88
N GLY A 13 -9.00 10.87 -5.93
CA GLY A 13 -9.92 9.73 -6.07
C GLY A 13 -9.77 8.56 -5.09
N THR A 14 -9.15 8.79 -3.93
CA THR A 14 -8.86 7.76 -2.93
C THR A 14 -9.23 8.26 -1.54
N ASN A 15 -9.78 7.36 -0.72
CA ASN A 15 -10.03 7.62 0.69
C ASN A 15 -8.70 7.83 1.43
N CYS A 16 -8.68 8.70 2.44
CA CYS A 16 -7.54 8.77 3.34
C CYS A 16 -7.53 7.53 4.25
N ASN A 17 -6.34 7.01 4.53
CA ASN A 17 -6.14 5.84 5.39
C ASN A 17 -5.41 6.27 6.66
N LEU A 18 -6.05 6.11 7.83
CA LEU A 18 -5.43 6.48 9.12
C LEU A 18 -4.16 5.66 9.41
N GLY A 19 -4.02 4.47 8.82
CA GLY A 19 -2.85 3.61 8.93
C GLY A 19 -1.56 4.23 8.38
N ASP A 20 -1.65 5.16 7.44
CA ASP A 20 -0.49 5.91 6.97
C ASP A 20 0.02 6.85 8.08
N SER A 21 -0.86 7.61 8.72
CA SER A 21 -0.51 8.45 9.87
C SER A 21 -0.08 7.64 11.11
N ILE A 22 -0.67 6.47 11.36
CA ILE A 22 -0.26 5.58 12.47
C ILE A 22 1.21 5.15 12.31
N GLN A 23 1.67 4.90 11.08
CA GLN A 23 3.09 4.60 10.84
C GLN A 23 3.98 5.78 11.24
N SER A 24 3.63 7.00 10.86
CA SER A 24 4.37 8.22 11.20
C SER A 24 4.38 8.47 12.71
N ILE A 25 3.24 8.28 13.38
CA ILE A 25 3.12 8.39 14.84
C ILE A 25 4.08 7.43 15.55
N ALA A 26 4.17 6.18 15.08
CA ALA A 26 5.08 5.19 15.67
C ALA A 26 6.56 5.59 15.50
N VAL A 27 6.92 6.15 14.35
CA VAL A 27 8.28 6.68 14.12
C VAL A 27 8.55 7.89 15.03
N GLU A 28 7.62 8.84 15.13
CA GLU A 28 7.74 10.02 15.99
C GLU A 28 7.93 9.62 17.46
N HIS A 29 7.19 8.62 17.93
CA HIS A 29 7.34 8.09 19.28
C HIS A 29 8.74 7.49 19.49
N LEU A 30 9.19 6.63 18.57
CA LEU A 30 10.48 5.97 18.69
C LEU A 30 11.67 6.94 18.61
N LEU A 31 11.57 8.00 17.79
CA LEU A 31 12.56 9.08 17.77
C LEU A 31 12.63 9.81 19.12
N GLN A 32 11.48 10.09 19.74
CA GLN A 32 11.42 10.69 21.08
C GLN A 32 12.01 9.77 22.16
N ASP A 33 11.77 8.46 22.08
CA ASP A 33 12.40 7.46 22.97
C ASP A 33 13.91 7.41 22.78
N CYS A 34 14.40 7.73 21.58
CA CYS A 34 15.81 7.93 21.30
C CYS A 34 16.32 9.30 21.81
N GLY A 35 15.51 10.13 22.46
CA GLY A 35 15.92 11.46 22.95
C GLY A 35 15.94 12.55 21.87
N VAL A 36 15.33 12.32 20.71
CA VAL A 36 15.09 13.38 19.72
C VAL A 36 13.98 14.29 20.23
N GLN A 37 14.27 15.58 20.35
CA GLN A 37 13.28 16.57 20.76
C GLN A 37 12.16 16.67 19.72
N LYS A 38 10.89 16.74 20.17
CA LYS A 38 9.73 16.84 19.28
C LYS A 38 9.84 18.03 18.30
N THR A 39 10.43 19.14 18.71
CA THR A 39 10.65 20.32 17.87
C THR A 39 11.67 20.10 16.75
N ALA A 40 12.50 19.06 16.84
CA ALA A 40 13.43 18.67 15.78
C ALA A 40 12.82 17.67 14.79
N ILE A 41 11.57 17.23 14.99
CA ILE A 41 10.88 16.27 14.12
C ILE A 41 9.90 17.03 13.22
N GLY A 42 10.25 17.14 11.95
CA GLY A 42 9.39 17.64 10.88
C GLY A 42 8.70 16.50 10.12
N ARG A 43 7.87 16.88 9.14
CA ARG A 43 7.24 15.95 8.21
C ARG A 43 7.59 16.32 6.80
N LEU A 44 7.82 15.32 5.96
CA LEU A 44 7.97 15.49 4.51
C LEU A 44 6.84 14.76 3.81
N ILE A 45 6.29 15.42 2.79
CA ILE A 45 5.22 14.85 1.99
C ILE A 45 5.84 13.84 1.03
N TRP A 46 5.41 12.58 1.12
CA TRP A 46 5.83 11.49 0.26
C TRP A 46 5.78 11.88 -1.22
N GLU A 47 4.64 12.43 -1.64
CA GLU A 47 4.34 12.81 -3.01
C GLU A 47 5.24 13.94 -3.55
N GLU A 48 5.98 14.63 -2.67
CA GLU A 48 6.85 15.76 -3.00
C GLU A 48 8.35 15.38 -2.86
N LEU A 49 8.70 14.17 -2.40
CA LEU A 49 10.10 13.76 -2.17
C LEU A 49 10.97 13.69 -3.44
N GLY A 50 10.35 13.62 -4.62
CA GLY A 50 11.04 13.70 -5.91
C GLY A 50 11.41 15.13 -6.32
N LEU A 51 10.98 16.13 -5.55
CA LEU A 51 11.24 17.55 -5.81
C LEU A 51 12.29 18.09 -4.83
N PRO A 52 13.16 19.03 -5.26
CA PRO A 52 14.04 19.73 -4.35
C PRO A 52 13.23 20.52 -3.32
N SER A 53 13.48 20.27 -2.04
CA SER A 53 12.84 20.93 -0.91
C SER A 53 13.80 21.84 -0.14
N GLY A 54 15.12 21.64 -0.30
CA GLY A 54 16.14 22.35 0.47
C GLY A 54 16.21 21.92 1.94
N HIS A 55 15.43 20.91 2.34
CA HIS A 55 15.48 20.35 3.69
C HIS A 55 16.81 19.62 3.93
N ARG A 56 17.30 19.73 5.16
CA ARG A 56 18.53 19.05 5.60
C ARG A 56 18.27 18.28 6.88
N GLY A 57 18.55 16.98 6.88
CA GLY A 57 18.33 16.11 8.03
C GLY A 57 18.16 14.64 7.66
N ILE A 58 17.73 13.85 8.64
CA ILE A 58 17.50 12.41 8.45
C ILE A 58 16.03 12.16 8.18
N LEU A 59 15.69 11.48 7.09
CA LEU A 59 14.33 11.02 6.81
C LEU A 59 14.19 9.55 7.21
N ILE A 60 13.28 9.24 8.13
CA ILE A 60 12.94 7.84 8.42
C ILE A 60 11.95 7.36 7.37
N VAL A 61 12.39 6.45 6.51
CA VAL A 61 11.60 5.93 5.38
C VAL A 61 10.87 4.67 5.84
N GLN A 62 9.74 4.89 6.50
CA GLN A 62 8.74 3.87 6.85
C GLN A 62 7.43 4.18 6.15
N GLY A 63 6.85 3.19 5.48
CA GLY A 63 5.58 3.42 4.78
C GLY A 63 5.26 2.37 3.73
N TRP A 64 4.12 2.60 3.08
CA TRP A 64 3.80 1.98 1.81
C TRP A 64 4.26 2.92 0.69
N PHE A 65 4.95 2.38 -0.29
CA PHE A 65 5.50 3.10 -1.43
C PHE A 65 5.13 2.40 -2.73
N GLY A 66 4.95 3.16 -3.80
CA GLY A 66 4.63 2.64 -5.12
C GLY A 66 4.35 3.78 -6.09
N CYS A 67 4.19 3.44 -7.36
CA CYS A 67 3.73 4.38 -8.37
C CYS A 67 2.28 4.79 -8.03
N ARG A 68 2.04 6.05 -7.66
CA ARG A 68 0.71 6.70 -7.78
C ARG A 68 0.73 7.65 -8.98
N PRO A 69 -0.41 7.98 -9.61
CA PRO A 69 -0.43 8.98 -10.67
C PRO A 69 0.16 10.30 -10.15
N GLY A 70 1.16 10.85 -10.86
CA GLY A 70 1.87 12.07 -10.45
C GLY A 70 2.96 11.87 -9.39
N THR A 71 3.22 10.64 -8.94
CA THR A 71 4.24 10.36 -7.92
C THR A 71 5.21 9.32 -8.44
N PHE A 72 6.50 9.62 -8.31
CA PHE A 72 7.55 8.69 -8.66
C PHE A 72 7.98 7.93 -7.40
N PRO A 73 8.09 6.60 -7.43
CA PRO A 73 8.82 5.91 -6.36
C PRO A 73 10.28 6.38 -6.38
N LEU A 74 10.63 7.17 -5.35
CA LEU A 74 11.96 7.68 -4.95
C LEU A 74 13.11 7.41 -5.94
N PRO A 75 13.66 8.48 -6.50
CA PRO A 75 14.94 8.93 -5.96
C PRO A 75 14.68 10.03 -4.93
N ILE A 76 15.33 9.93 -3.77
CA ILE A 76 15.44 11.07 -2.86
C ILE A 76 16.39 12.05 -3.55
N CYS A 77 15.80 13.09 -4.15
CA CYS A 77 16.51 14.04 -5.00
C CYS A 77 17.32 15.08 -4.20
N ASP A 78 16.97 15.30 -2.93
CA ASP A 78 17.69 16.23 -2.07
C ASP A 78 18.94 15.59 -1.47
N GLU A 79 20.12 16.11 -1.86
CA GLU A 79 21.39 15.71 -1.24
C GLU A 79 21.47 16.04 0.26
N GLY A 80 20.64 16.98 0.72
CA GLY A 80 20.52 17.34 2.13
C GLY A 80 19.76 16.34 2.99
N ILE A 81 18.98 15.44 2.37
CA ILE A 81 18.18 14.44 3.07
C ILE A 81 18.91 13.11 3.09
N LEU A 82 19.17 12.62 4.31
CA LEU A 82 19.78 11.31 4.54
C LEU A 82 18.68 10.29 4.90
N PRO A 83 18.30 9.38 3.99
CA PRO A 83 17.30 8.39 4.31
C PRO A 83 17.82 7.28 5.23
N LEU A 84 16.98 6.91 6.19
CA LEU A 84 17.09 5.68 6.95
C LEU A 84 15.88 4.81 6.59
N PHE A 85 16.12 3.79 5.76
CA PHE A 85 15.08 2.81 5.41
C PHE A 85 14.84 1.83 6.55
N HIS A 86 13.62 1.82 7.06
CA HIS A 86 13.12 0.87 8.05
C HIS A 86 11.61 0.73 7.89
N GLY A 87 11.09 -0.48 7.75
CA GLY A 87 9.68 -0.68 7.44
C GLY A 87 9.27 -0.14 6.07
N PHE A 88 10.21 -0.15 5.11
CA PHE A 88 9.93 0.18 3.73
C PHE A 88 9.16 -0.96 3.04
N HIS A 89 7.96 -0.68 2.53
CA HIS A 89 7.24 -1.60 1.66
C HIS A 89 7.07 -1.01 0.27
N LEU A 90 7.39 -1.81 -0.74
CA LEU A 90 7.19 -1.45 -2.12
C LEU A 90 6.06 -2.27 -2.73
N ASN A 91 5.05 -1.58 -3.23
CA ASN A 91 3.90 -2.19 -3.88
C ASN A 91 4.31 -3.03 -5.10
N GLU A 92 3.77 -4.23 -5.16
CA GLU A 92 4.03 -5.25 -6.17
C GLU A 92 3.73 -4.76 -7.59
N GLY A 93 2.67 -3.96 -7.76
CA GLY A 93 2.29 -3.35 -9.04
C GLY A 93 3.32 -2.34 -9.57
N SER A 94 4.28 -1.92 -8.75
CA SER A 94 5.36 -1.00 -9.18
C SER A 94 6.65 -1.72 -9.55
N TRP A 95 6.78 -3.02 -9.29
CA TRP A 95 8.04 -3.75 -9.40
C TRP A 95 8.58 -3.82 -10.84
N GLU A 96 7.74 -4.10 -11.83
CA GLU A 96 8.21 -4.18 -13.22
C GLU A 96 8.79 -2.84 -13.69
N TYR A 97 8.06 -1.76 -13.46
CA TYR A 97 8.50 -0.41 -13.81
C TYR A 97 9.81 -0.02 -13.10
N LEU A 98 9.95 -0.39 -11.84
CA LEU A 98 11.11 -0.02 -11.03
C LEU A 98 12.36 -0.85 -11.32
N ALA A 99 12.19 -2.06 -11.83
CA ALA A 99 13.31 -2.95 -12.15
C ALA A 99 14.27 -2.37 -13.19
N ASP A 100 13.75 -1.55 -14.12
CA ASP A 100 14.53 -0.90 -15.17
C ASP A 100 14.71 0.61 -14.91
N ASN A 101 14.28 1.10 -13.76
CA ASN A 101 14.36 2.52 -13.42
C ASN A 101 15.72 2.86 -12.81
N ARG A 102 16.62 3.40 -13.64
CA ARG A 102 18.00 3.73 -13.24
C ARG A 102 18.08 4.63 -12.00
N ALA A 103 17.25 5.68 -11.92
CA ALA A 103 17.30 6.62 -10.80
C ALA A 103 16.88 5.96 -9.48
N PHE A 104 15.86 5.10 -9.52
CA PHE A 104 15.46 4.30 -8.36
C PHE A 104 16.58 3.32 -7.94
N LEU A 105 17.13 2.56 -8.88
CA LEU A 105 18.20 1.60 -8.60
C LEU A 105 19.42 2.27 -7.97
N GLU A 106 19.90 3.37 -8.56
CA GLU A 106 21.01 4.16 -8.04
C GLU A 106 20.71 4.72 -6.64
N SER A 107 19.48 5.22 -6.43
CA SER A 107 19.07 5.73 -5.11
C SER A 107 19.01 4.64 -4.04
N MET A 108 18.44 3.47 -4.34
CA MET A 108 18.38 2.36 -3.39
C MET A 108 19.77 1.81 -3.09
N GLN A 109 20.63 1.69 -4.11
CA GLN A 109 21.98 1.15 -3.94
C GLN A 109 22.88 2.11 -3.15
N LYS A 110 22.74 3.42 -3.37
CA LYS A 110 23.42 4.47 -2.60
C LYS A 110 23.08 4.43 -1.10
N HIS A 111 21.84 4.08 -0.75
CA HIS A 111 21.33 4.15 0.62
C HIS A 111 21.17 2.77 1.28
N ALA A 112 21.69 1.73 0.65
CA ALA A 112 21.70 0.39 1.19
C ALA A 112 22.51 0.30 2.52
N PRO A 113 22.18 -0.64 3.43
CA PRO A 113 21.11 -1.63 3.29
C PRO A 113 19.71 -1.07 3.53
N ILE A 114 18.76 -1.53 2.71
CA ILE A 114 17.35 -1.12 2.78
C ILE A 114 16.60 -1.99 3.81
N GLY A 115 16.06 -1.36 4.86
CA GLY A 115 15.22 -2.02 5.86
C GLY A 115 13.79 -2.16 5.35
N CYS A 116 13.40 -3.38 4.98
CA CYS A 116 12.09 -3.70 4.42
C CYS A 116 11.06 -4.08 5.48
N ARG A 117 9.79 -3.73 5.24
CA ARG A 117 8.67 -4.08 6.11
C ARG A 117 8.31 -5.56 6.05
N ASP A 118 8.43 -6.14 4.87
CA ASP A 118 8.02 -7.50 4.52
C ASP A 118 9.06 -8.19 3.64
N LEU A 119 8.93 -9.51 3.53
CA LEU A 119 9.87 -10.31 2.75
C LEU A 119 9.72 -10.13 1.25
N GLY A 120 8.53 -9.81 0.75
CA GLY A 120 8.31 -9.56 -0.67
C GLY A 120 9.17 -8.40 -1.17
N THR A 121 9.11 -7.26 -0.48
CA THR A 121 9.94 -6.09 -0.78
C THR A 121 11.43 -6.40 -0.65
N ARG A 122 11.84 -7.13 0.41
CA ARG A 122 13.24 -7.53 0.62
C ARG A 122 13.76 -8.38 -0.54
N ASP A 123 13.03 -9.43 -0.89
CA ASP A 123 13.45 -10.41 -1.89
C ASP A 123 13.44 -9.79 -3.29
N TYR A 124 12.48 -8.91 -3.57
CA TYR A 124 12.46 -8.11 -4.78
C TYR A 124 13.73 -7.24 -4.90
N LEU A 125 14.08 -6.44 -3.89
CA LEU A 125 15.29 -5.59 -3.93
C LEU A 125 16.58 -6.42 -4.06
N ARG A 126 16.68 -7.55 -3.33
CA ARG A 126 17.82 -8.47 -3.46
C ARG A 126 17.93 -9.07 -4.85
N SER A 127 16.82 -9.35 -5.51
CA SER A 127 16.81 -9.86 -6.90
C SER A 127 17.39 -8.85 -7.90
N LEU A 128 17.41 -7.56 -7.54
CA LEU A 128 18.02 -6.47 -8.31
C LEU A 128 19.48 -6.19 -7.89
N GLY A 129 20.05 -6.98 -6.99
CA GLY A 129 21.41 -6.77 -6.47
C GLY A 129 21.52 -5.67 -5.42
N ILE A 130 20.41 -5.21 -4.84
CA ILE A 130 20.39 -4.20 -3.77
C ILE A 130 20.44 -4.90 -2.41
N GLU A 131 21.37 -4.49 -1.54
CA GLU A 131 21.42 -5.02 -0.17
C GLU A 131 20.17 -4.55 0.61
N ALA A 132 19.38 -5.52 1.06
CA ALA A 132 18.14 -5.29 1.78
C ALA A 132 17.96 -6.34 2.87
N TYR A 133 17.24 -6.03 3.94
CA TYR A 133 16.98 -6.94 5.06
C TYR A 133 15.56 -6.74 5.60
N TYR A 134 15.05 -7.74 6.33
CA TYR A 134 13.76 -7.60 7.01
C TYR A 134 13.93 -6.80 8.29
N SER A 135 13.23 -5.67 8.38
CA SER A 135 13.25 -4.76 9.53
C SER A 135 11.92 -4.76 10.31
N GLY A 136 10.83 -5.20 9.69
CA GLY A 136 9.49 -5.10 10.29
C GLY A 136 8.91 -3.68 10.19
N CYS A 137 7.75 -3.44 10.79
CA CYS A 137 7.11 -2.12 10.82
C CYS A 137 7.23 -1.56 12.24
N LEU A 138 7.69 -0.31 12.38
CA LEU A 138 7.85 0.34 13.69
C LEU A 138 6.53 0.57 14.42
N THR A 139 5.37 0.35 13.79
CA THR A 139 4.09 0.28 14.52
C THR A 139 4.05 -0.85 15.55
N LEU A 140 4.85 -1.91 15.36
CA LEU A 140 5.06 -2.96 16.36
C LEU A 140 5.94 -2.49 17.54
N ALA A 141 6.59 -1.31 17.42
CA ALA A 141 7.43 -0.73 18.47
C ALA A 141 6.66 0.15 19.46
N LEU A 142 5.35 0.34 19.26
CA LEU A 142 4.52 1.11 20.18
C LEU A 142 4.53 0.50 21.60
N PRO A 143 4.37 1.32 22.66
CA PRO A 143 4.52 0.86 24.03
C PRO A 143 3.37 -0.07 24.42
N ARG A 144 3.69 -1.07 25.25
CA ARG A 144 2.67 -1.89 25.88
C ARG A 144 1.78 -1.02 26.75
N ARG A 145 0.47 -1.30 26.77
CA ARG A 145 -0.47 -0.60 27.67
C ARG A 145 0.01 -0.70 29.12
N GLN A 146 0.03 0.43 29.80
CA GLN A 146 0.25 0.48 31.25
C GLN A 146 -1.12 0.41 31.92
N ALA A 147 -1.30 -0.54 32.85
CA ALA A 147 -2.56 -0.74 33.58
C ALA A 147 -3.80 -0.66 32.68
N PRO A 148 -3.97 -1.58 31.71
CA PRO A 148 -5.24 -1.67 31.01
C PRO A 148 -6.32 -1.81 32.10
N GLY A 149 -7.37 -1.00 32.09
CA GLY A 149 -8.43 -1.10 33.10
C GLY A 149 -9.16 -2.46 33.03
N ASN A 150 -10.48 -2.46 33.12
CA ASN A 150 -11.25 -3.60 32.65
C ASN A 150 -11.74 -3.30 31.22
N PRO A 151 -10.91 -3.48 30.17
CA PRO A 151 -11.33 -3.18 28.82
C PRO A 151 -12.43 -4.16 28.40
N GLU A 152 -13.54 -3.64 27.91
CA GLU A 152 -14.69 -4.45 27.50
C GLU A 152 -14.98 -4.35 26.00
N GLY A 153 -14.50 -3.33 25.27
CA GLY A 153 -14.91 -3.10 23.88
C GLY A 153 -14.39 -4.16 22.90
N ILE A 154 -15.28 -4.66 22.02
CA ILE A 154 -14.94 -5.54 20.90
C ILE A 154 -14.93 -4.69 19.63
N TYR A 155 -13.76 -4.36 19.13
CA TYR A 155 -13.63 -3.41 18.03
C TYR A 155 -13.61 -4.13 16.68
N LEU A 156 -14.58 -3.85 15.83
CA LEU A 156 -14.63 -4.31 14.44
C LEU A 156 -14.18 -3.12 13.58
N ILE A 157 -12.97 -3.23 13.03
CA ILE A 157 -12.36 -2.14 12.25
C ILE A 157 -12.46 -2.45 10.76
N ASP A 158 -13.14 -1.56 10.02
CA ASP A 158 -13.61 -1.65 8.62
C ASP A 158 -14.85 -2.54 8.40
N PRO A 159 -15.51 -2.50 7.21
CA PRO A 159 -16.68 -3.33 6.95
C PRO A 159 -16.33 -4.83 6.95
N LEU A 160 -16.58 -5.50 8.07
CA LEU A 160 -16.28 -6.91 8.34
C LEU A 160 -17.52 -7.81 8.15
N GLY A 161 -18.38 -7.50 7.17
CA GLY A 161 -19.70 -8.13 7.03
C GLY A 161 -19.70 -9.64 6.78
N ASP A 162 -18.57 -10.21 6.36
CA ASP A 162 -18.36 -11.63 6.13
C ASP A 162 -18.01 -12.40 7.41
N ILE A 163 -17.19 -11.82 8.29
CA ILE A 163 -16.75 -12.43 9.55
C ILE A 163 -17.69 -12.12 10.72
N GLU A 164 -18.35 -10.97 10.70
CA GLU A 164 -19.24 -10.49 11.78
C GLU A 164 -20.40 -11.45 12.12
N PRO A 165 -21.06 -12.13 11.16
CA PRO A 165 -22.08 -13.14 11.47
C PRO A 165 -21.59 -14.29 12.36
N HIS A 166 -20.29 -14.59 12.32
CA HIS A 166 -19.65 -15.64 13.13
C HIS A 166 -19.29 -15.19 14.55
N LEU A 167 -19.45 -13.90 14.87
CA LEU A 167 -19.20 -13.37 16.22
C LEU A 167 -20.19 -13.99 17.24
N PRO A 168 -19.70 -14.57 18.35
CA PRO A 168 -20.54 -15.15 19.40
C PRO A 168 -21.54 -14.14 19.96
N ALA A 169 -22.76 -14.59 20.26
CA ALA A 169 -23.83 -13.73 20.78
C ALA A 169 -23.42 -12.94 22.03
N ALA A 170 -22.65 -13.56 22.94
CA ALA A 170 -22.17 -12.95 24.18
C ALA A 170 -21.23 -11.74 23.98
N LEU A 171 -20.68 -11.54 22.78
CA LEU A 171 -19.78 -10.42 22.47
C LEU A 171 -20.49 -9.27 21.74
N ARG A 172 -21.70 -9.48 21.22
CA ARG A 172 -22.36 -8.55 20.30
C ARG A 172 -22.72 -7.20 20.95
N ASP A 173 -23.14 -7.21 22.21
CA ASP A 173 -23.51 -5.98 22.93
C ASP A 173 -22.31 -5.08 23.25
N ARG A 174 -21.10 -5.61 23.10
CA ARG A 174 -19.82 -4.92 23.36
C ARG A 174 -19.16 -4.41 22.08
N VAL A 175 -19.81 -4.61 20.93
CA VAL A 175 -19.22 -4.29 19.61
C VAL A 175 -19.18 -2.79 19.37
N VAL A 176 -17.99 -2.29 19.04
CA VAL A 176 -17.76 -0.95 18.52
C VAL A 176 -17.27 -1.08 17.08
N ARG A 177 -17.98 -0.44 16.13
CA ARG A 177 -17.61 -0.45 14.71
C ARG A 177 -16.93 0.86 14.36
N LEU A 178 -15.75 0.78 13.76
CA LEU A 178 -14.99 1.94 13.30
C LEU A 178 -14.44 1.69 11.91
N GLU A 179 -14.24 2.75 11.12
CA GLU A 179 -13.66 2.66 9.78
C GLU A 179 -12.22 3.17 9.79
N GLN A 180 -11.31 2.50 9.07
CA GLN A 180 -9.91 2.91 8.99
C GLN A 180 -9.62 3.82 7.80
N GLU A 181 -10.49 3.77 6.78
CA GLU A 181 -10.44 4.61 5.59
C GLU A 181 -11.73 5.42 5.48
N GLY A 182 -11.63 6.66 5.02
CA GLY A 182 -12.78 7.53 4.81
C GLY A 182 -12.52 8.62 3.78
N PRO A 183 -13.54 9.41 3.40
CA PRO A 183 -13.35 10.55 2.52
C PRO A 183 -12.41 11.57 3.18
N LEU A 184 -11.80 12.43 2.36
CA LEU A 184 -11.02 13.55 2.88
C LEU A 184 -11.89 14.45 3.76
N PRO A 185 -11.36 14.99 4.88
CA PRO A 185 -12.14 15.88 5.75
C PRO A 185 -12.75 17.08 5.00
N SER A 186 -11.98 17.71 4.11
CA SER A 186 -12.45 18.81 3.24
C SER A 186 -13.26 18.35 2.02
N GLY A 187 -13.23 17.05 1.69
CA GLY A 187 -13.78 16.49 0.44
C GLY A 187 -13.06 16.96 -0.83
N LYS A 188 -11.92 17.67 -0.73
CA LYS A 188 -11.21 18.27 -1.86
C LYS A 188 -9.84 17.65 -2.07
N PHE A 189 -9.47 17.49 -3.34
CA PHE A 189 -8.16 17.04 -3.76
C PHE A 189 -7.39 18.19 -4.44
N PRO A 190 -6.04 18.24 -4.29
CA PRO A 190 -5.23 17.43 -3.39
C PRO A 190 -5.52 17.76 -1.91
N MET A 191 -5.25 16.80 -1.04
CA MET A 191 -5.38 16.96 0.41
C MET A 191 -4.63 18.21 0.88
N SER A 192 -5.29 19.08 1.65
CA SER A 192 -4.66 20.29 2.21
C SER A 192 -3.78 19.97 3.42
N ASP A 193 -2.93 20.90 3.85
CA ASP A 193 -2.10 20.72 5.06
C ASP A 193 -2.98 20.61 6.32
N GLU A 194 -4.13 21.29 6.35
CA GLU A 194 -5.13 21.17 7.41
C GLU A 194 -5.79 19.78 7.43
N ASP A 195 -6.09 19.22 6.25
CA ASP A 195 -6.59 17.84 6.14
C ASP A 195 -5.54 16.84 6.65
N ILE A 196 -4.26 17.00 6.30
CA ILE A 196 -3.16 16.15 6.78
C ILE A 196 -3.11 16.19 8.31
N ALA A 197 -3.15 17.38 8.90
CA ALA A 197 -3.16 17.55 10.36
C ALA A 197 -4.40 16.91 11.01
N THR A 198 -5.56 17.04 10.37
CA THR A 198 -6.83 16.44 10.83
C THR A 198 -6.77 14.92 10.82
N VAL A 199 -6.33 14.32 9.71
CA VAL A 199 -6.16 12.87 9.56
C VAL A 199 -5.15 12.33 10.59
N GLN A 200 -4.08 13.08 10.85
CA GLN A 200 -3.12 12.72 11.89
C GLN A 200 -3.74 12.76 13.30
N SER A 201 -4.55 13.78 13.60
CA SER A 201 -5.28 13.87 14.87
C SER A 201 -6.26 12.70 15.05
N MET A 202 -6.99 12.34 13.99
CA MET A 202 -7.88 11.17 13.97
C MET A 202 -7.11 9.87 14.22
N ALA A 203 -5.92 9.70 13.64
CA ALA A 203 -5.06 8.54 13.88
C ALA A 203 -4.58 8.45 15.35
N HIS A 204 -4.21 9.58 15.97
CA HIS A 204 -3.90 9.61 17.40
C HIS A 204 -5.09 9.22 18.27
N GLN A 205 -6.27 9.77 17.98
CA GLN A 205 -7.50 9.44 18.71
C GLN A 205 -7.86 7.96 18.54
N ARG A 206 -7.71 7.41 17.33
CA ARG A 206 -7.94 5.99 17.05
C ARG A 206 -7.04 5.09 17.88
N LEU A 207 -5.74 5.39 17.92
CA LEU A 207 -4.79 4.62 18.74
C LEU A 207 -5.13 4.72 20.22
N ALA A 208 -5.46 5.92 20.74
CA ALA A 208 -5.82 6.11 22.14
C ALA A 208 -7.10 5.35 22.52
N GLU A 209 -8.16 5.45 21.71
CA GLU A 209 -9.42 4.73 21.91
C GLU A 209 -9.19 3.21 21.98
N ILE A 210 -8.49 2.66 20.99
CA ILE A 210 -8.18 1.22 20.94
C ILE A 210 -7.29 0.83 22.12
N ARG A 211 -6.27 1.63 22.46
CA ARG A 211 -5.37 1.39 23.60
C ARG A 211 -6.13 1.34 24.91
N ASP A 212 -7.06 2.25 25.14
CA ASP A 212 -7.65 2.45 26.47
C ASP A 212 -8.86 1.52 26.70
N ARG A 213 -9.55 1.10 25.63
CA ARG A 213 -10.87 0.45 25.75
C ARG A 213 -10.99 -0.94 25.13
N ALA A 214 -10.13 -1.31 24.18
CA ALA A 214 -10.30 -2.55 23.44
C ALA A 214 -9.91 -3.78 24.28
N ALA A 215 -10.84 -4.73 24.40
CA ALA A 215 -10.61 -6.08 24.89
C ALA A 215 -10.17 -7.03 23.78
N LEU A 216 -10.70 -6.81 22.58
CA LEU A 216 -10.40 -7.56 21.36
C LEU A 216 -10.53 -6.61 20.17
N VAL A 217 -9.64 -6.77 19.19
CA VAL A 217 -9.74 -6.10 17.89
C VAL A 217 -9.88 -7.14 16.78
N VAL A 218 -10.92 -7.00 15.97
CA VAL A 218 -11.14 -7.75 14.74
C VAL A 218 -10.85 -6.82 13.58
N THR A 219 -9.92 -7.20 12.70
CA THR A 219 -9.54 -6.32 11.59
C THR A 219 -8.91 -7.10 10.42
N ARG A 220 -8.87 -6.44 9.26
CA ARG A 220 -8.06 -6.84 8.11
C ARG A 220 -6.90 -5.87 7.82
N ARG A 221 -6.67 -4.87 8.69
CA ARG A 221 -5.68 -3.82 8.48
C ARG A 221 -4.43 -4.07 9.29
N ILE A 222 -3.30 -4.21 8.61
CA ILE A 222 -1.98 -4.43 9.22
C ILE A 222 -1.63 -3.31 10.21
N HIS A 223 -1.90 -2.05 9.85
CA HIS A 223 -1.63 -0.88 10.70
C HIS A 223 -2.69 -0.64 11.79
N ILE A 224 -3.57 -1.62 12.03
CA ILE A 224 -4.35 -1.75 13.25
C ILE A 224 -3.86 -2.95 14.02
N ALA A 225 -3.69 -4.10 13.35
CA ALA A 225 -3.19 -5.32 13.96
C ALA A 225 -1.84 -5.09 14.68
N LEU A 226 -0.80 -4.61 13.99
CA LEU A 226 0.54 -4.45 14.59
C LEU A 226 0.60 -3.51 15.81
N PRO A 227 -0.01 -2.30 15.78
CA PRO A 227 -0.16 -1.50 17.00
C PRO A 227 -0.85 -2.26 18.13
N CYS A 228 -1.88 -3.04 17.82
CA CYS A 228 -2.60 -3.82 18.81
C CYS A 228 -1.73 -4.90 19.44
N LEU A 229 -0.94 -5.63 18.65
CA LEU A 229 0.02 -6.60 19.19
C LEU A 229 1.04 -5.90 20.11
N ALA A 230 1.59 -4.77 19.67
CA ALA A 230 2.57 -3.98 20.44
C ALA A 230 2.02 -3.50 21.78
N MET A 231 0.72 -3.19 21.81
CA MET A 231 -0.01 -2.74 22.99
C MET A 231 -0.45 -3.90 23.91
N GLY A 232 -0.28 -5.16 23.48
CA GLY A 232 -0.73 -6.35 24.21
C GLY A 232 -2.24 -6.58 24.10
N ILE A 233 -2.85 -6.20 22.98
CA ILE A 233 -4.28 -6.36 22.71
C ILE A 233 -4.50 -7.65 21.91
N PRO A 234 -5.42 -8.54 22.32
CA PRO A 234 -5.88 -9.63 21.48
C PRO A 234 -6.37 -9.16 20.10
N VAL A 235 -5.97 -9.87 19.05
CA VAL A 235 -6.35 -9.55 17.67
C VAL A 235 -6.86 -10.81 16.96
N VAL A 236 -8.03 -10.72 16.33
CA VAL A 236 -8.48 -11.64 15.29
C VAL A 236 -8.24 -10.96 13.94
N PHE A 237 -7.28 -11.46 13.17
CA PHE A 237 -6.95 -10.90 11.88
C PHE A 237 -7.55 -11.75 10.75
N THR A 238 -8.27 -11.11 9.83
CA THR A 238 -8.79 -11.78 8.63
C THR A 238 -8.20 -11.13 7.37
N PHE A 239 -7.82 -11.95 6.40
CA PHE A 239 -7.35 -11.47 5.11
C PHE A 239 -7.56 -12.54 4.03
N GLY A 240 -8.33 -12.20 2.99
CA GLY A 240 -8.75 -13.16 1.96
C GLY A 240 -7.61 -13.77 1.12
N GLN A 241 -6.45 -13.13 1.10
CA GLN A 241 -5.25 -13.59 0.38
C GLN A 241 -4.10 -13.78 1.37
N PRO A 242 -4.14 -14.82 2.24
CA PRO A 242 -3.15 -14.98 3.31
C PRO A 242 -1.71 -15.06 2.80
N GLU A 243 -1.49 -15.53 1.56
CA GLU A 243 -0.22 -15.60 0.84
C GLU A 243 0.33 -14.26 0.35
N ASN A 244 -0.46 -13.19 0.42
CA ASN A 244 -0.03 -11.86 -0.01
C ASN A 244 1.23 -11.43 0.78
N PRO A 245 2.33 -11.03 0.10
CA PRO A 245 3.58 -10.68 0.77
C PRO A 245 3.42 -9.57 1.81
N ARG A 246 2.48 -8.65 1.59
CA ARG A 246 2.17 -7.54 2.49
C ARG A 246 1.81 -7.99 3.90
N VAL A 247 1.09 -9.11 4.05
CA VAL A 247 0.68 -9.65 5.36
C VAL A 247 1.65 -10.70 5.92
N SER A 248 2.71 -11.06 5.18
CA SER A 248 3.65 -12.12 5.56
C SER A 248 4.23 -11.95 6.96
N MET A 249 4.48 -10.70 7.38
CA MET A 249 5.01 -10.38 8.70
C MET A 249 4.10 -10.78 9.86
N LEU A 250 2.78 -10.73 9.68
CA LEU A 250 1.81 -11.01 10.74
C LEU A 250 1.77 -12.49 11.13
N ARG A 251 2.13 -13.38 10.20
CA ARG A 251 2.15 -14.84 10.40
C ARG A 251 3.03 -15.29 11.57
N GLN A 252 3.99 -14.46 11.96
CA GLN A 252 4.88 -14.72 13.10
C GLN A 252 4.18 -14.52 14.45
N TYR A 253 3.10 -13.75 14.48
CA TYR A 253 2.47 -13.29 15.71
C TYR A 253 1.02 -13.75 15.86
N LEU A 254 0.34 -14.03 14.74
CA LEU A 254 -1.08 -14.36 14.74
C LEU A 254 -1.49 -15.19 13.51
N PRO A 255 -2.55 -16.02 13.64
CA PRO A 255 -3.16 -16.68 12.50
C PRO A 255 -3.80 -15.66 11.56
N ILE A 256 -3.66 -15.89 10.25
CA ILE A 256 -4.36 -15.11 9.23
C ILE A 256 -5.60 -15.92 8.84
N HIS A 257 -6.76 -15.51 9.33
CA HIS A 257 -8.02 -16.18 9.02
C HIS A 257 -8.51 -15.82 7.62
N THR A 258 -9.07 -16.81 6.95
CA THR A 258 -9.83 -16.70 5.71
C THR A 258 -11.29 -17.03 5.99
N PRO A 259 -12.23 -16.77 5.04
CA PRO A 259 -13.64 -17.13 5.23
C PRO A 259 -13.90 -18.59 5.63
N ASN A 260 -13.04 -19.52 5.22
CA ASN A 260 -13.15 -20.94 5.59
C ASN A 260 -12.86 -21.19 7.08
N ASP A 261 -12.10 -20.31 7.73
CA ASP A 261 -11.70 -20.45 9.13
C ASP A 261 -12.73 -19.86 10.10
N TYR A 262 -13.63 -18.98 9.61
CA TYR A 262 -14.58 -18.19 10.43
C TYR A 262 -15.41 -19.02 11.43
N PRO A 263 -15.92 -20.22 11.08
CA PRO A 263 -16.66 -21.06 12.02
C PRO A 263 -15.84 -21.57 13.21
N THR A 264 -14.51 -21.54 13.10
CA THR A 264 -13.57 -22.14 14.07
C THR A 264 -12.67 -21.12 14.76
N ILE A 265 -12.93 -19.81 14.56
CA ILE A 265 -12.16 -18.74 15.19
C ILE A 265 -12.27 -18.83 16.71
N ASP A 266 -11.11 -18.75 17.38
CA ASP A 266 -11.05 -18.43 18.80
C ASP A 266 -11.30 -16.93 18.98
N TRP A 267 -12.43 -16.58 19.60
CA TRP A 267 -12.86 -15.21 19.87
C TRP A 267 -12.34 -14.65 21.20
N ASN A 268 -11.51 -15.41 21.91
CA ASN A 268 -10.79 -14.95 23.09
C ASN A 268 -9.31 -15.38 23.03
N PRO A 269 -8.59 -15.01 21.94
CA PRO A 269 -7.20 -15.41 21.80
C PRO A 269 -6.35 -14.74 22.90
N PRO A 270 -5.30 -15.41 23.39
CA PRO A 270 -4.39 -14.76 24.33
C PRO A 270 -3.70 -13.56 23.67
N PRO A 271 -3.40 -12.49 24.43
CA PRO A 271 -2.62 -11.39 23.88
C PRO A 271 -1.24 -11.92 23.47
N PRO A 272 -0.76 -11.61 22.25
CA PRO A 272 0.53 -12.09 21.78
C PRO A 272 1.66 -11.45 22.58
N ASP A 273 2.69 -12.23 22.88
CA ASP A 273 3.93 -11.70 23.44
C ASP A 273 4.91 -11.38 22.31
N VAL A 274 5.20 -10.09 22.13
CA VAL A 274 6.06 -9.56 21.07
C VAL A 274 7.22 -8.73 21.63
N GLU A 275 7.43 -8.73 22.95
CA GLU A 275 8.39 -7.80 23.59
C GLU A 275 9.84 -8.09 23.20
N SER A 276 10.22 -9.37 23.01
CA SER A 276 11.56 -9.74 22.53
C SER A 276 11.83 -9.23 21.12
N GLU A 277 10.87 -9.42 20.21
CA GLU A 277 10.95 -8.99 18.81
C GLU A 277 10.95 -7.47 18.72
N LYS A 278 10.13 -6.81 19.54
CA LYS A 278 10.12 -5.37 19.68
C LYS A 278 11.46 -4.83 20.18
N ALA A 279 12.02 -5.40 21.25
CA ALA A 279 13.32 -5.01 21.77
C ALA A 279 14.42 -5.15 20.71
N ARG A 280 14.41 -6.25 19.95
CA ARG A 280 15.32 -6.48 18.82
C ARG A 280 15.16 -5.41 17.74
N MET A 281 13.94 -5.15 17.29
CA MET A 281 13.64 -4.17 16.24
C MET A 281 14.04 -2.75 16.67
N VAL A 282 13.74 -2.36 17.91
CA VAL A 282 14.13 -1.06 18.49
C VAL A 282 15.65 -0.93 18.57
N LEU A 283 16.36 -1.98 19.00
CA LEU A 283 17.82 -1.94 19.06
C LEU A 283 18.45 -1.81 17.67
N MET A 284 17.94 -2.55 16.68
CA MET A 284 18.36 -2.42 15.28
C MET A 284 18.09 -1.00 14.72
N PHE A 285 16.92 -0.43 15.01
CA PHE A 285 16.59 0.93 14.62
C PHE A 285 17.56 1.96 15.25
N ARG A 286 17.81 1.88 16.56
CA ARG A 286 18.74 2.77 17.28
C ARG A 286 20.15 2.70 16.70
N HIS A 287 20.61 1.50 16.35
CA HIS A 287 21.92 1.31 15.71
C HIS A 287 21.99 1.93 14.32
N ARG A 288 20.96 1.72 13.48
CA ARG A 288 20.86 2.37 12.16
C ARG A 288 20.81 3.88 12.27
N LEU A 289 20.04 4.41 13.21
CA LEU A 289 19.91 5.85 13.46
C LEU A 289 21.26 6.46 13.85
N GLN A 290 21.95 5.86 14.81
CA GLN A 290 23.29 6.27 15.23
C GLN A 290 24.30 6.24 14.07
N THR A 291 24.23 5.23 13.20
CA THR A 291 25.12 5.09 12.04
C THR A 291 24.91 6.23 11.04
N VAL A 292 23.65 6.54 10.71
CA VAL A 292 23.32 7.64 9.79
C VAL A 292 23.72 8.99 10.39
N GLU A 293 23.50 9.21 11.68
CA GLU A 293 23.93 10.44 12.37
C GLU A 293 25.44 10.64 12.35
N ARG A 294 26.21 9.58 12.63
CA ARG A 294 27.67 9.63 12.54
C ARG A 294 28.14 9.95 11.12
N SER A 295 27.53 9.36 10.09
CA SER A 295 27.83 9.68 8.69
C SER A 295 27.50 11.13 8.32
N ALA A 296 26.53 11.74 9.01
CA ALA A 296 26.16 13.14 8.86
C ALA A 296 27.06 14.10 9.67
N GLY A 297 28.09 13.59 10.36
CA GLY A 297 28.99 14.37 11.22
C GLY A 297 28.40 14.74 12.59
N TYR A 298 27.31 14.09 13.02
CA TYR A 298 26.74 14.30 14.35
C TYR A 298 27.30 13.28 15.35
N PRO A 299 28.02 13.71 16.40
CA PRO A 299 28.60 12.80 17.39
C PRO A 299 27.51 12.35 18.37
N THR A 300 26.78 11.30 18.02
CA THR A 300 25.76 10.69 18.89
C THR A 300 26.25 9.38 19.48
N LYS A 301 25.96 9.19 20.77
CA LYS A 301 26.12 7.93 21.49
C LYS A 301 24.76 7.51 22.04
N ARG A 302 24.00 6.82 21.20
CA ARG A 302 22.67 6.27 21.51
C ARG A 302 22.76 4.93 22.21
N LEU A 303 23.83 4.18 21.95
CA LEU A 303 24.03 2.81 22.39
C LEU A 303 25.28 2.67 23.25
N THR A 304 25.23 1.73 24.18
CA THR A 304 26.42 1.15 24.81
C THR A 304 27.22 0.33 23.79
N GLU A 305 28.47 0.02 24.10
CA GLU A 305 29.31 -0.81 23.20
C GLU A 305 28.75 -2.22 23.01
N GLU A 306 28.15 -2.79 24.04
CA GLU A 306 27.51 -4.11 23.97
C GLU A 306 26.26 -4.09 23.09
N GLU A 307 25.38 -3.11 23.30
CA GLU A 307 24.22 -2.89 22.44
C GLU A 307 24.63 -2.67 20.98
N GLU A 308 25.69 -1.90 20.74
CA GLU A 308 26.18 -1.63 19.39
C GLU A 308 26.75 -2.90 18.73
N ARG A 309 27.53 -3.71 19.45
CA ARG A 309 28.02 -5.02 18.97
C ARG A 309 26.87 -5.96 18.65
N GLN A 310 25.90 -6.08 19.56
CA GLN A 310 24.74 -6.96 19.40
C GLN A 310 23.89 -6.54 18.20
N ALA A 311 23.57 -5.25 18.08
CA ALA A 311 22.79 -4.72 16.98
C ALA A 311 23.49 -4.89 15.63
N ALA A 312 24.80 -4.63 15.57
CA ALA A 312 25.60 -4.80 14.37
C ALA A 312 25.61 -6.28 13.94
N ALA A 313 25.79 -7.22 14.88
CA ALA A 313 25.74 -8.65 14.60
C ALA A 313 24.37 -9.09 14.06
N TRP A 314 23.27 -8.57 14.61
CA TRP A 314 21.92 -8.87 14.11
C TRP A 314 21.63 -8.27 12.74
N LEU A 315 22.05 -7.03 12.49
CA LEU A 315 21.89 -6.39 11.19
C LEU A 315 22.68 -7.13 10.12
N ASP A 316 23.94 -7.42 10.42
CA ASP A 316 24.80 -8.18 9.54
C ASP A 316 24.24 -9.59 9.27
N ALA A 317 23.76 -10.30 10.30
CA ALA A 317 23.09 -11.58 10.10
C ALA A 317 21.81 -11.44 9.25
N ALA A 318 21.02 -10.37 9.44
CA ALA A 318 19.83 -10.12 8.62
C ALA A 318 20.15 -9.75 7.17
N CYS A 319 21.31 -9.12 6.91
CA CYS A 319 21.80 -8.84 5.56
C CYS A 319 22.40 -10.09 4.90
N ARG A 320 23.31 -10.80 5.59
CA ARG A 320 24.05 -11.97 5.09
C ARG A 320 23.20 -13.21 4.96
N GLN A 321 22.41 -13.51 5.99
CA GLN A 321 21.47 -14.61 5.99
C GLN A 321 20.09 -14.06 5.67
N GLY A 322 19.29 -14.83 4.95
CA GLY A 322 17.87 -14.55 4.81
C GLY A 322 17.11 -14.81 6.11
N MET A 323 17.58 -14.33 7.29
CA MET A 323 17.02 -14.63 8.63
C MET A 323 15.56 -14.20 8.74
N ALA A 324 14.69 -15.05 8.23
CA ALA A 324 13.83 -15.89 9.01
C ALA A 324 14.15 -15.92 10.52
N SER A 325 13.25 -15.43 11.35
CA SER A 325 13.03 -16.04 12.68
C SER A 325 12.95 -17.57 12.54
N PRO A 326 13.24 -18.41 13.56
CA PRO A 326 12.89 -19.83 13.53
C PRO A 326 11.45 -20.10 13.06
N ALA A 327 10.54 -19.12 13.24
CA ALA A 327 9.17 -19.10 12.72
C ALA A 327 9.03 -19.01 11.19
N PHE A 328 10.10 -18.76 10.44
CA PHE A 328 10.09 -18.60 8.98
C PHE A 328 10.54 -19.86 8.22
N THR A 329 10.79 -20.95 8.92
CA THR A 329 11.35 -22.19 8.33
C THR A 329 10.39 -22.92 7.38
N ALA A 330 9.14 -22.48 7.21
CA ALA A 330 8.15 -23.18 6.37
C ALA A 330 7.61 -22.40 5.15
N THR A 331 8.01 -21.14 4.93
CA THR A 331 7.63 -20.43 3.70
C THR A 331 8.81 -19.69 3.11
N THR A 332 9.64 -20.42 2.36
CA THR A 332 10.40 -19.81 1.27
C THR A 332 9.39 -19.11 0.36
N PHE A 333 9.33 -17.79 0.45
CA PHE A 333 8.74 -16.98 -0.60
C PHE A 333 9.49 -17.35 -1.89
N SER A 334 8.78 -17.98 -2.82
CA SER A 334 9.34 -18.26 -4.14
C SER A 334 8.96 -17.08 -5.03
N PRO A 335 9.93 -16.30 -5.54
CA PRO A 335 9.66 -15.29 -6.56
C PRO A 335 8.93 -15.86 -7.78
N ALA A 336 8.93 -17.18 -7.98
CA ALA A 336 8.22 -17.83 -9.07
C ALA A 336 6.68 -17.76 -8.94
N ARG A 337 6.11 -17.62 -7.72
CA ARG A 337 4.64 -17.50 -7.55
C ARG A 337 4.10 -16.09 -7.86
N PHE A 338 4.95 -15.08 -7.72
CA PHE A 338 4.74 -13.72 -8.22
C PHE A 338 5.80 -13.45 -9.29
N SER A 339 5.76 -14.23 -10.37
CA SER A 339 6.74 -14.08 -11.43
C SER A 339 6.62 -12.69 -12.08
N ARG A 340 7.76 -12.11 -12.47
CA ARG A 340 7.84 -10.96 -13.40
C ARG A 340 6.87 -11.11 -14.59
N ALA A 341 6.54 -12.35 -15.00
CA ALA A 341 5.61 -12.60 -16.09
C ALA A 341 4.18 -12.18 -15.74
N ARG A 342 3.65 -12.40 -14.53
CA ARG A 342 2.22 -12.18 -14.20
C ARG A 342 1.75 -10.72 -14.31
N PHE A 343 2.66 -9.76 -14.21
CA PHE A 343 2.33 -8.35 -14.41
C PHE A 343 2.97 -7.74 -15.65
N SER A 344 3.69 -8.57 -16.43
CA SER A 344 4.37 -8.12 -17.63
C SER A 344 3.41 -7.60 -18.69
N ARG A 345 3.87 -6.64 -19.51
CA ARG A 345 3.14 -6.23 -20.72
C ARG A 345 2.74 -7.43 -21.58
N ALA A 346 3.60 -8.44 -21.72
CA ALA A 346 3.31 -9.64 -22.50
C ALA A 346 2.12 -10.42 -21.90
N HIS A 347 2.13 -10.68 -20.60
CA HIS A 347 1.04 -11.40 -19.93
C HIS A 347 -0.26 -10.60 -19.89
N PHE A 348 -0.18 -9.29 -19.68
CA PHE A 348 -1.35 -8.41 -19.79
C PHE A 348 -1.98 -8.58 -21.17
N ILE A 349 -1.19 -8.44 -22.23
CA ILE A 349 -1.66 -8.57 -23.61
C ILE A 349 -2.28 -9.94 -23.89
N GLU A 350 -1.58 -11.02 -23.51
CA GLU A 350 -2.03 -12.41 -23.71
C GLU A 350 -3.32 -12.73 -22.95
N THR A 351 -3.52 -12.10 -21.79
CA THR A 351 -4.70 -12.35 -20.94
C THR A 351 -5.86 -11.42 -21.26
N ALA A 352 -5.57 -10.23 -21.81
CA ALA A 352 -6.54 -9.19 -22.12
C ALA A 352 -7.16 -9.35 -23.51
N PHE A 353 -6.39 -9.82 -24.50
CA PHE A 353 -6.78 -9.83 -25.91
C PHE A 353 -6.40 -11.13 -26.62
N THR A 354 -7.23 -11.53 -27.58
CA THR A 354 -6.88 -12.58 -28.54
C THR A 354 -5.97 -12.03 -29.65
N PRO A 355 -5.22 -12.87 -30.39
CA PRO A 355 -4.42 -12.43 -31.53
C PRO A 355 -5.24 -11.70 -32.61
N GLU A 356 -6.50 -12.13 -32.82
CA GLU A 356 -7.42 -11.47 -33.75
C GLU A 356 -7.78 -10.05 -33.29
N GLN A 357 -8.08 -9.88 -32.00
CA GLN A 357 -8.39 -8.57 -31.41
C GLN A 357 -7.18 -7.63 -31.50
N LEU A 358 -5.97 -8.14 -31.23
CA LEU A 358 -4.75 -7.36 -31.38
C LEU A 358 -4.53 -6.90 -32.83
N GLY A 359 -4.81 -7.76 -33.81
CA GLY A 359 -4.77 -7.40 -35.22
C GLY A 359 -5.73 -6.25 -35.57
N ARG A 360 -6.95 -6.29 -35.05
CA ARG A 360 -7.96 -5.22 -35.23
C ARG A 360 -7.53 -3.91 -34.57
N LEU A 361 -7.03 -3.95 -33.33
CA LEU A 361 -6.52 -2.78 -32.62
C LEU A 361 -5.32 -2.15 -33.36
N ALA A 362 -4.40 -2.98 -33.86
CA ALA A 362 -3.28 -2.50 -34.67
C ALA A 362 -3.73 -1.86 -36.00
N ALA A 363 -4.88 -2.28 -36.56
CA ALA A 363 -5.51 -1.69 -37.73
C ALA A 363 -6.34 -0.43 -37.42
N GLY A 364 -6.35 0.05 -36.17
CA GLY A 364 -7.05 1.28 -35.77
C GLY A 364 -8.50 1.07 -35.32
N ALA A 365 -8.91 -0.16 -34.98
CA ALA A 365 -10.21 -0.40 -34.39
C ALA A 365 -10.38 0.36 -33.06
N PRO A 366 -11.55 0.98 -32.81
CA PRO A 366 -11.80 1.69 -31.56
C PRO A 366 -11.98 0.68 -30.41
N LEU A 367 -11.32 0.97 -29.29
CA LEU A 367 -11.46 0.23 -28.03
C LEU A 367 -12.45 0.94 -27.11
N ILE A 368 -13.57 0.29 -26.81
CA ILE A 368 -14.63 0.81 -25.94
C ILE A 368 -14.54 0.13 -24.58
N LEU A 369 -14.57 0.92 -23.51
CA LEU A 369 -14.56 0.41 -22.14
C LEU A 369 -15.97 0.37 -21.55
N PHE A 370 -16.51 -0.82 -21.30
CA PHE A 370 -17.85 -0.99 -20.73
C PHE A 370 -17.82 -0.87 -19.21
N GLY A 371 -18.28 0.28 -18.71
CA GLY A 371 -18.34 0.68 -17.31
C GLY A 371 -17.61 2.01 -17.07
N ALA A 372 -18.35 3.12 -16.96
CA ALA A 372 -17.82 4.48 -16.78
C ALA A 372 -17.62 4.89 -15.31
N GLY A 373 -17.40 3.93 -14.41
CA GLY A 373 -17.17 4.14 -12.98
C GLY A 373 -15.69 4.15 -12.59
N ALA A 374 -15.40 4.16 -11.28
CA ALA A 374 -14.04 4.18 -10.76
C ALA A 374 -13.15 3.03 -11.30
N ALA A 375 -13.70 1.82 -11.40
CA ALA A 375 -12.99 0.67 -11.98
C ALA A 375 -12.64 0.89 -13.47
N GLY A 376 -13.56 1.49 -14.24
CA GLY A 376 -13.32 1.85 -15.63
C GLY A 376 -12.20 2.89 -15.78
N ILE A 377 -12.23 3.93 -14.96
CA ILE A 377 -11.18 4.96 -14.98
C ILE A 377 -9.80 4.36 -14.69
N GLN A 378 -9.70 3.46 -13.71
CA GLN A 378 -8.43 2.79 -13.43
C GLN A 378 -7.99 1.90 -14.59
N LEU A 379 -8.90 1.07 -15.13
CA LEU A 379 -8.57 0.16 -16.21
C LEU A 379 -8.19 0.89 -17.52
N LYS A 380 -8.83 2.03 -17.83
CA LYS A 380 -8.42 2.88 -18.95
C LYS A 380 -6.94 3.23 -18.85
N ARG A 381 -6.51 3.66 -17.66
CA ARG A 381 -5.10 4.02 -17.45
C ARG A 381 -4.20 2.80 -17.66
N VAL A 382 -4.59 1.61 -17.17
CA VAL A 382 -3.82 0.36 -17.35
C VAL A 382 -3.67 0.03 -18.83
N LEU A 383 -4.76 0.11 -19.59
CA LEU A 383 -4.77 -0.08 -21.04
C LEU A 383 -3.84 0.91 -21.76
N GLU A 384 -3.95 2.20 -21.43
CA GLU A 384 -3.11 3.26 -22.01
C GLU A 384 -1.62 3.11 -21.66
N PHE A 385 -1.32 2.63 -20.45
CA PHE A 385 0.04 2.31 -20.03
C PHE A 385 0.68 1.23 -20.90
N PHE A 386 -0.08 0.18 -21.22
CA PHE A 386 0.38 -0.90 -22.09
C PHE A 386 0.31 -0.58 -23.59
N GLY A 387 -0.15 0.64 -23.94
CA GLY A 387 -0.14 1.19 -25.29
C GLY A 387 -1.47 1.06 -26.04
N PHE A 388 -2.57 0.82 -25.34
CA PHE A 388 -3.91 0.74 -25.92
C PHE A 388 -4.70 2.01 -25.63
N ALA A 389 -5.00 2.79 -26.67
CA ALA A 389 -5.83 3.97 -26.53
C ALA A 389 -7.31 3.59 -26.38
N VAL A 390 -7.96 4.05 -25.32
CA VAL A 390 -9.41 3.90 -25.14
C VAL A 390 -10.09 5.04 -25.88
N ASP A 391 -11.02 4.69 -26.76
CA ASP A 391 -11.74 5.66 -27.58
C ASP A 391 -12.93 6.29 -26.81
N ARG A 392 -13.68 5.46 -26.08
CA ARG A 392 -14.87 5.90 -25.31
C ARG A 392 -15.27 4.90 -24.23
N TYR A 393 -16.17 5.33 -23.35
CA TYR A 393 -16.84 4.45 -22.38
C TYR A 393 -18.25 4.06 -22.84
N CYS A 394 -18.78 2.94 -22.34
CA CYS A 394 -20.18 2.56 -22.44
C CYS A 394 -20.79 2.31 -21.05
N ASP A 395 -22.04 2.71 -20.82
CA ASP A 395 -22.76 2.49 -19.56
C ASP A 395 -24.28 2.33 -19.81
N ASN A 396 -24.95 1.48 -19.03
CA ASN A 396 -26.38 1.18 -19.20
C ASN A 396 -27.31 2.33 -18.77
N GLY A 397 -26.79 3.29 -17.99
CA GLY A 397 -27.56 4.43 -17.47
C GLY A 397 -27.56 5.69 -18.36
N VAL A 398 -27.12 5.61 -19.62
CA VAL A 398 -27.01 6.78 -20.51
C VAL A 398 -28.09 6.72 -21.59
N ALA A 399 -29.06 7.60 -21.48
CA ALA A 399 -30.19 7.73 -22.40
C ALA A 399 -30.01 8.86 -23.44
N ASP A 400 -29.28 9.92 -23.09
CA ASP A 400 -29.00 11.07 -23.96
C ASP A 400 -27.54 11.02 -24.43
N GLU A 401 -27.37 10.90 -25.73
CA GLU A 401 -26.09 10.76 -26.41
C GLU A 401 -25.37 12.12 -26.47
N ASP A 402 -24.06 12.12 -26.23
CA ASP A 402 -23.13 13.25 -26.40
C ASP A 402 -22.96 14.31 -25.28
N SER A 403 -23.62 14.20 -24.11
CA SER A 403 -23.39 15.15 -23.00
C SER A 403 -22.51 14.63 -21.84
N ARG A 404 -22.41 13.31 -21.66
CA ARG A 404 -21.68 12.70 -20.53
C ARG A 404 -20.25 12.37 -20.93
N THR A 405 -19.29 12.89 -20.16
CA THR A 405 -17.87 12.52 -20.27
C THR A 405 -17.41 11.80 -19.01
N CYS A 406 -16.41 10.93 -19.16
CA CYS A 406 -15.72 10.25 -18.07
C CYS A 406 -14.22 10.25 -18.40
N ASP A 407 -13.38 10.77 -17.50
CA ASP A 407 -11.93 10.88 -17.70
C ASP A 407 -11.53 11.51 -19.05
N GLY A 408 -12.27 12.54 -19.48
CA GLY A 408 -12.05 13.26 -20.74
C GLY A 408 -12.54 12.56 -22.01
N LEU A 409 -13.15 11.38 -21.91
CA LEU A 409 -13.72 10.63 -23.03
C LEU A 409 -15.25 10.63 -23.00
N PRO A 410 -15.93 10.51 -24.16
CA PRO A 410 -17.38 10.40 -24.22
C PRO A 410 -17.87 9.08 -23.60
N VAL A 411 -19.08 9.11 -23.03
CA VAL A 411 -19.80 7.92 -22.55
C VAL A 411 -21.02 7.68 -23.43
N ILE A 412 -21.11 6.51 -24.05
CA ILE A 412 -22.23 6.12 -24.93
C ILE A 412 -23.18 5.15 -24.23
N GLY A 413 -24.45 5.15 -24.66
CA GLY A 413 -25.44 4.15 -24.25
C GLY A 413 -25.24 2.79 -24.92
N PHE A 414 -25.97 1.79 -24.43
CA PHE A 414 -25.88 0.40 -24.91
C PHE A 414 -26.32 0.25 -26.38
N GLU A 415 -27.41 0.90 -26.80
CA GLU A 415 -27.89 0.85 -28.19
C GLU A 415 -26.84 1.39 -29.18
N ARG A 416 -26.16 2.49 -28.81
CA ARG A 416 -25.08 3.04 -29.62
C ARG A 416 -23.88 2.11 -29.73
N LEU A 417 -23.59 1.36 -28.66
CA LEU A 417 -22.54 0.35 -28.69
C LEU A 417 -22.85 -0.74 -29.73
N LEU A 418 -24.12 -1.15 -29.86
CA LEU A 418 -24.53 -2.12 -30.88
C LEU A 418 -24.39 -1.57 -32.31
N ALA A 419 -24.59 -0.26 -32.48
CA ALA A 419 -24.43 0.45 -33.75
C ALA A 419 -22.96 0.81 -34.11
N MET A 420 -21.99 0.49 -33.24
CA MET A 420 -20.58 0.76 -33.50
C MET A 420 -20.02 -0.10 -34.66
N PRO A 421 -18.98 0.38 -35.38
CA PRO A 421 -18.35 -0.37 -36.46
C PRO A 421 -18.00 -1.81 -36.06
N ALA A 422 -18.14 -2.74 -36.99
CA ALA A 422 -17.92 -4.17 -36.76
C ALA A 422 -16.50 -4.52 -36.26
N GLU A 423 -15.53 -3.63 -36.47
CA GLU A 423 -14.16 -3.80 -36.00
C GLU A 423 -13.93 -3.39 -34.54
N SER A 424 -14.87 -2.66 -33.95
CA SER A 424 -14.73 -2.16 -32.59
C SER A 424 -14.67 -3.28 -31.55
N ILE A 425 -13.82 -3.08 -30.53
CA ILE A 425 -13.61 -4.03 -29.44
C ILE A 425 -14.17 -3.45 -28.16
N VAL A 426 -14.90 -4.26 -27.40
CA VAL A 426 -15.50 -3.92 -26.12
C VAL A 426 -14.74 -4.62 -25.01
N PHE A 427 -14.23 -3.85 -24.06
CA PHE A 427 -13.52 -4.34 -22.90
C PHE A 427 -14.38 -4.14 -21.65
N ILE A 428 -14.71 -5.20 -20.93
CA ILE A 428 -15.56 -5.10 -19.72
C ILE A 428 -14.70 -4.69 -18.53
N SER A 429 -15.04 -3.61 -17.82
CA SER A 429 -14.16 -2.99 -16.84
C SER A 429 -14.42 -3.34 -15.37
N THR A 430 -15.51 -4.05 -15.09
CA THR A 430 -15.97 -4.30 -13.72
C THR A 430 -16.01 -5.80 -13.41
N LEU A 431 -15.40 -6.18 -12.28
CA LEU A 431 -15.43 -7.55 -11.79
C LEU A 431 -16.84 -7.93 -11.31
N ALA A 432 -17.47 -7.07 -10.49
CA ALA A 432 -18.80 -7.31 -9.95
C ALA A 432 -19.90 -7.35 -11.02
N GLY A 433 -19.74 -6.57 -12.11
CA GLY A 433 -20.69 -6.51 -13.22
C GLY A 433 -20.36 -7.43 -14.40
N PHE A 434 -19.22 -8.15 -14.37
CA PHE A 434 -18.70 -8.84 -15.54
C PHE A 434 -19.70 -9.82 -16.15
N ALA A 435 -20.25 -10.73 -15.33
CA ALA A 435 -21.17 -11.76 -15.78
C ALA A 435 -22.47 -11.18 -16.38
N ALA A 436 -23.01 -10.12 -15.76
CA ALA A 436 -24.23 -9.47 -16.21
C ALA A 436 -24.02 -8.75 -17.55
N ILE A 437 -22.93 -7.97 -17.68
CA ILE A 437 -22.59 -7.26 -18.92
C ILE A 437 -22.28 -8.25 -20.05
N ASN A 438 -21.52 -9.30 -19.75
CA ASN A 438 -21.21 -10.34 -20.73
C ASN A 438 -22.48 -11.03 -21.24
N ALA A 439 -23.40 -11.39 -20.33
CA ALA A 439 -24.68 -11.99 -20.70
C ALA A 439 -25.55 -11.03 -21.52
N GLN A 440 -25.55 -9.74 -21.19
CA GLN A 440 -26.27 -8.70 -21.93
C GLN A 440 -25.75 -8.57 -23.37
N LEU A 441 -24.43 -8.49 -23.56
CA LEU A 441 -23.79 -8.43 -24.87
C LEU A 441 -24.11 -9.67 -25.72
N VAL A 442 -24.00 -10.87 -25.12
CA VAL A 442 -24.34 -12.13 -25.79
C VAL A 442 -25.82 -12.18 -26.20
N THR A 443 -26.73 -11.77 -25.31
CA THR A 443 -28.17 -11.75 -25.58
C THR A 443 -28.52 -10.77 -26.70
N ALA A 444 -27.82 -9.65 -26.78
CA ALA A 444 -27.96 -8.67 -27.85
C ALA A 444 -27.29 -9.10 -29.18
N GLY A 445 -26.71 -10.30 -29.25
CA GLY A 445 -26.04 -10.81 -30.45
C GLY A 445 -24.68 -10.15 -30.73
N PHE A 446 -24.06 -9.53 -29.73
CA PHE A 446 -22.75 -8.91 -29.90
C PHE A 446 -21.68 -10.00 -30.13
N PRO A 447 -20.83 -9.88 -31.18
CA PRO A 447 -19.88 -10.95 -31.51
C PRO A 447 -18.83 -11.18 -30.42
N ALA A 448 -18.67 -12.42 -29.98
CA ALA A 448 -17.67 -12.80 -28.96
C ALA A 448 -16.23 -12.41 -29.35
N ALA A 449 -15.91 -12.44 -30.65
CA ALA A 449 -14.60 -12.01 -31.17
C ALA A 449 -14.29 -10.52 -30.87
N ARG A 450 -15.31 -9.70 -30.60
CA ARG A 450 -15.18 -8.28 -30.25
C ARG A 450 -15.20 -8.03 -28.74
N MET A 451 -15.35 -9.07 -27.91
CA MET A 451 -15.42 -8.95 -26.46
C MET A 451 -14.07 -9.30 -25.83
N ALA A 452 -13.49 -8.37 -25.08
CA ALA A 452 -12.17 -8.48 -24.46
C ALA A 452 -12.24 -8.32 -22.94
N GLY A 453 -11.18 -8.76 -22.26
CA GLY A 453 -11.07 -8.77 -20.81
C GLY A 453 -11.56 -10.06 -20.16
N SER A 454 -11.10 -10.31 -18.94
CA SER A 454 -11.52 -11.45 -18.12
C SER A 454 -11.65 -11.05 -16.65
N PRO A 455 -12.49 -11.74 -15.85
CA PRO A 455 -12.60 -11.47 -14.42
C PRO A 455 -11.25 -11.55 -13.71
N ARG A 456 -10.43 -12.53 -14.07
CA ARG A 456 -9.10 -12.75 -13.49
C ARG A 456 -8.15 -11.59 -13.79
N LEU A 457 -8.16 -11.06 -15.00
CA LEU A 457 -7.36 -9.89 -15.36
C LEU A 457 -7.82 -8.65 -14.59
N ILE A 458 -9.13 -8.42 -14.50
CA ILE A 458 -9.68 -7.27 -13.79
C ILE A 458 -9.30 -7.35 -12.31
N ASP A 459 -9.33 -8.54 -11.71
CA ASP A 459 -8.86 -8.77 -10.34
C ASP A 459 -7.35 -8.50 -10.20
N ASP A 460 -6.54 -9.11 -11.06
CA ASP A 460 -5.07 -8.95 -11.06
C ASP A 460 -4.66 -7.47 -11.19
N PHE A 461 -5.36 -6.68 -12.01
CA PHE A 461 -5.03 -5.28 -12.28
C PHE A 461 -5.92 -4.25 -11.55
N SER A 462 -6.85 -4.69 -10.69
CA SER A 462 -7.73 -3.81 -9.91
C SER A 462 -6.97 -2.84 -8.99
N HIS A 463 -5.74 -3.22 -8.63
CA HIS A 463 -4.82 -2.46 -7.79
C HIS A 463 -3.57 -1.98 -8.56
N PHE A 464 -3.53 -2.20 -9.88
CA PHE A 464 -2.42 -1.74 -10.71
C PHE A 464 -2.54 -0.24 -10.95
N VAL A 465 -1.46 0.48 -10.68
CA VAL A 465 -1.47 1.95 -10.75
C VAL A 465 -0.55 2.43 -11.84
N VAL A 466 -1.11 3.23 -12.74
CA VAL A 466 -0.44 3.67 -13.96
C VAL A 466 0.41 4.92 -13.70
N PRO A 467 1.71 4.88 -14.05
CA PRO A 467 2.57 6.06 -14.02
C PRO A 467 2.06 7.17 -14.94
N SER A 468 2.02 8.42 -14.48
CA SER A 468 1.67 9.57 -15.32
C SER A 468 2.79 9.89 -16.31
N LYS A 469 2.48 10.05 -17.60
CA LYS A 469 3.44 10.44 -18.65
C LYS A 469 3.75 11.94 -18.73
N THR A 470 3.16 12.78 -17.87
CA THR A 470 3.41 14.22 -17.91
C THR A 470 4.65 14.58 -17.09
N PRO A 471 5.72 15.14 -17.70
CA PRO A 471 6.71 15.86 -16.91
C PRO A 471 6.00 17.03 -16.23
N LEU A 472 6.14 17.16 -14.91
CA LEU A 472 5.79 18.39 -14.21
C LEU A 472 6.53 19.53 -14.93
N GLY A 473 5.77 20.44 -15.54
CA GLY A 473 6.32 21.58 -16.25
C GLY A 473 7.27 22.35 -15.34
N SER A 474 8.44 22.66 -15.86
CA SER A 474 9.38 23.62 -15.27
C SER A 474 8.61 24.87 -14.80
N PRO A 475 8.80 25.35 -13.55
CA PRO A 475 8.14 26.56 -13.10
C PRO A 475 8.58 27.72 -13.97
N GLY A 476 7.66 28.28 -14.74
CA GLY A 476 7.88 29.52 -15.46
C GLY A 476 8.21 30.62 -14.45
N HIS A 477 9.32 31.32 -14.69
CA HIS A 477 9.60 32.59 -14.06
C HIS A 477 8.44 33.56 -14.33
N ALA A 478 7.56 33.73 -13.35
CA ALA A 478 6.69 34.89 -13.26
C ALA A 478 7.42 35.94 -12.42
N THR A 479 8.16 36.81 -13.09
CA THR A 479 8.53 38.12 -12.58
C THR A 479 7.26 38.94 -12.33
N ARG A 480 6.93 39.20 -11.07
CA ARG A 480 6.67 40.52 -10.46
C ARG A 480 5.94 40.37 -9.12
#